data_AF-A0A5C8ZB96-F1
#
_entry.id   AF-A0A5C8ZB96-F1
#
_cell.length_a   1.000
_cell.length_b   1.000
_cell.length_c   1.000
_cell.angle_alpha   90.00
_cell.angle_beta   90.00
_cell.angle_gamma   90.00
#
_symmetry.space_group_name_H-M   'P 1'
#
loop_
_entity.id
_entity.type
_entity.pdbx_description
1 polymer ?
#
loop_
_entity_poly.entity_id
_entity_poly.type
_entity_poly.pdbx_seq_one_letter_code
_entity_poly.pdbx_strand_id
1 'polypeptide(L)'
;MDPLMSFSETNSYILSKLVALVRRETGDRYRLSSNASISQLLMVASQSSDERIQNHYNRFLENLPAEHLTAFKNAGVNIPNRFIQAAEQDIKLSNFA
;
A
#
# COMPACT_ATOMS: atom_id res chain seq x y z
N MET A 1 -19.05 -6.13 -1.80
CA MET A 1 -18.30 -7.04 -0.93
C MET A 1 -16.98 -7.26 -1.63
N ASP A 2 -15.99 -6.40 -1.40
CA ASP A 2 -14.68 -6.58 -2.00
C ASP A 2 -14.02 -7.82 -1.37
N PRO A 3 -13.42 -8.70 -2.19
CA PRO A 3 -12.65 -9.82 -1.66
C PRO A 3 -11.63 -9.28 -0.65
N LEU A 4 -11.46 -10.03 0.45
CA LEU A 4 -10.43 -9.75 1.44
C LEU A 4 -9.11 -9.66 0.66
N MET A 5 -8.55 -8.46 0.56
CA MET A 5 -7.32 -8.27 -0.21
C MET A 5 -6.24 -9.03 0.55
N SER A 6 -5.81 -10.16 0.00
CA SER A 6 -4.81 -11.00 0.64
C SER A 6 -3.44 -10.39 0.38
N PHE A 7 -2.73 -10.09 1.45
CA PHE A 7 -1.36 -9.58 1.38
C PHE A 7 -0.37 -10.72 1.62
N SER A 8 0.76 -10.67 0.93
CA SER A 8 1.91 -11.51 1.28
C SER A 8 2.34 -11.25 2.73
N GLU A 9 3.10 -12.19 3.31
CA GLU A 9 3.66 -12.03 4.65
C GLU A 9 4.52 -10.75 4.75
N THR A 10 5.30 -10.47 3.70
CA THR A 10 6.10 -9.25 3.57
C THR A 10 5.23 -8.00 3.65
N ASN A 11 4.14 -7.92 2.89
CA ASN A 11 3.25 -6.76 2.91
C ASN A 11 2.47 -6.63 4.21
N SER A 12 2.10 -7.75 4.83
CA SER A 12 1.47 -7.76 6.16
C SER A 12 2.42 -7.21 7.23
N TYR A 13 3.71 -7.56 7.14
CA TYR A 13 4.75 -7.01 8.00
C TYR A 13 4.94 -5.50 7.78
N ILE A 14 5.03 -5.05 6.52
CA ILE A 14 5.20 -3.63 6.20
C ILE A 14 3.99 -2.81 6.69
N LEU A 15 2.76 -3.30 6.48
CA LEU A 15 1.54 -2.67 7.00
C LEU A 15 1.57 -2.54 8.52
N SER A 16 2.01 -3.58 9.23
CA SER A 16 2.14 -3.54 10.69
C SER A 16 3.13 -2.47 11.16
N LYS A 17 4.23 -2.28 10.42
CA LYS A 17 5.19 -1.19 10.68
C LYS A 17 4.60 0.18 10.38
N LEU A 18 3.88 0.33 9.26
CA LEU A 18 3.19 1.58 8.92
C LEU A 18 2.19 1.99 9.99
N VAL A 19 1.37 1.05 10.49
CA VAL A 19 0.43 1.34 11.59
C VAL A 19 1.16 1.88 12.81
N ALA A 20 2.28 1.26 13.21
CA ALA A 20 3.04 1.71 14.37
C ALA A 20 3.66 3.11 14.17
N LEU A 21 4.18 3.39 12.97
CA LEU A 21 4.80 4.68 12.64
C LEU A 21 3.75 5.80 12.55
N VAL A 22 2.68 5.59 11.79
CA VAL A 22 1.60 6.57 11.64
C VAL A 22 0.94 6.85 12.99
N ARG A 23 0.71 5.82 13.81
CA ARG A 23 0.18 6.03 15.18
C ARG A 23 1.11 6.86 16.04
N ARG A 24 2.43 6.68 15.91
CA ARG A 24 3.42 7.45 16.66
C ARG A 24 3.40 8.93 16.25
N GLU A 25 3.19 9.20 14.97
CA GLU A 25 3.17 10.57 14.42
C GLU A 25 1.84 11.28 14.67
N THR A 26 0.72 10.61 14.43
CA THR A 26 -0.64 11.21 14.39
C THR A 26 -1.48 10.91 15.62
N GLY A 27 -1.17 9.86 16.38
CA GLY A 27 -2.01 9.32 17.46
C GLY A 27 -3.11 8.36 16.98
N ASP A 28 -3.39 8.29 15.68
CA ASP A 28 -4.49 7.50 15.13
C ASP A 28 -4.23 6.00 15.15
N ARG A 29 -5.30 5.22 15.20
CA ARG A 29 -5.25 3.75 15.19
C ARG A 29 -5.96 3.20 13.97
N TYR A 30 -5.21 2.45 13.16
CA TYR A 30 -5.72 1.76 11.98
C TYR A 30 -5.74 0.24 12.21
N ARG A 31 -6.84 -0.41 11.84
CA ARG A 31 -7.03 -1.86 11.96
C ARG A 31 -6.74 -2.54 10.62
N LEU A 32 -5.80 -3.49 10.62
CA LEU A 32 -5.44 -4.25 9.41
C LEU A 32 -6.48 -5.31 9.00
N SER A 33 -7.56 -5.48 9.76
CA SER A 33 -8.67 -6.36 9.42
C SER A 33 -9.74 -5.71 8.52
N SER A 34 -9.56 -4.44 8.13
CA SER A 34 -10.53 -3.69 7.32
C SER A 34 -9.85 -3.00 6.14
N ASN A 35 -10.28 -3.33 4.92
CA ASN A 35 -9.79 -2.68 3.70
C ASN A 35 -9.96 -1.15 3.74
N ALA A 36 -11.06 -0.66 4.32
CA ALA A 36 -11.29 0.77 4.50
C ALA A 36 -10.25 1.40 5.43
N SER A 37 -9.96 0.74 6.55
CA SER A 37 -8.94 1.23 7.49
C SER A 37 -7.53 1.15 6.93
N ILE A 38 -7.23 0.16 6.09
CA ILE A 38 -5.94 0.05 5.38
C ILE A 38 -5.83 1.17 4.35
N SER A 39 -6.89 1.43 3.57
CA SER A 39 -6.90 2.53 2.60
C SER A 39 -6.68 3.88 3.29
N GLN A 40 -7.31 4.10 4.45
CA GLN A 40 -7.10 5.32 5.22
C GLN A 40 -5.67 5.44 5.78
N LEU A 41 -5.10 4.35 6.31
CA LEU A 41 -3.69 4.31 6.70
C LEU A 41 -2.77 4.71 5.54
N LEU A 42 -3.02 4.16 4.34
CA LEU A 42 -2.21 4.43 3.16
C LEU A 42 -2.38 5.87 2.65
N MET A 43 -3.58 6.45 2.74
CA MET A 43 -3.80 7.87 2.43
C MET A 43 -2.95 8.76 3.35
N VAL A 44 -3.00 8.52 4.66
CA VAL A 44 -2.20 9.28 5.62
C VAL A 44 -0.71 9.08 5.37
N ALA A 45 -0.28 7.83 5.18
CA ALA A 45 1.12 7.51 4.90
C ALA A 45 1.63 8.19 3.62
N SER A 46 0.81 8.29 2.57
CA SER A 46 1.17 8.95 1.31
C SER A 46 1.40 10.45 1.44
N GLN A 47 0.82 11.10 2.45
CA GLN A 47 0.91 12.54 2.69
C GLN A 47 1.90 12.92 3.79
N SER A 48 2.44 11.92 4.51
CA SER A 48 3.40 12.11 5.59
C SER A 48 4.69 12.76 5.10
N SER A 49 5.23 13.71 5.86
CA SER A 49 6.58 14.24 5.67
C SER A 49 7.67 13.38 6.34
N ASP A 50 7.33 12.42 7.21
CA ASP A 50 8.29 11.50 7.81
C ASP A 50 8.83 10.51 6.76
N GLU A 51 10.14 10.59 6.51
CA GLU A 51 10.84 9.76 5.53
C GLU A 51 10.70 8.26 5.81
N ARG A 52 10.60 7.84 7.08
CA ARG A 52 10.45 6.42 7.44
C ARG A 52 9.09 5.90 7.02
N ILE A 53 8.05 6.72 7.17
CA ILE A 53 6.70 6.38 6.73
C ILE A 53 6.66 6.31 5.21
N GLN A 54 7.23 7.31 4.52
CA GLN A 54 7.31 7.32 3.06
C GLN A 54 8.10 6.12 2.52
N ASN A 55 9.20 5.72 3.15
CA ASN A 55 9.96 4.55 2.76
C ASN A 55 9.13 3.26 2.88
N HIS A 56 8.47 3.04 4.03
CA HIS A 56 7.62 1.85 4.19
C HIS A 56 6.40 1.88 3.26
N TYR A 57 5.83 3.05 3.00
CA TYR A 57 4.75 3.23 2.03
C TYR A 57 5.20 2.82 0.62
N ASN A 58 6.33 3.36 0.14
CA ASN A 58 6.86 3.00 -1.18
C ASN A 58 7.18 1.50 -1.26
N ARG A 59 7.84 0.92 -0.24
CA ARG A 59 8.13 -0.52 -0.19
C ARG A 59 6.87 -1.38 -0.19
N PHE A 60 5.78 -0.93 0.44
CA PHE A 60 4.50 -1.62 0.36
C PHE A 60 3.97 -1.63 -1.06
N LEU A 61 4.00 -0.49 -1.76
CA LEU A 61 3.54 -0.39 -3.15
C LEU A 61 4.37 -1.25 -4.12
N GLU A 62 5.69 -1.33 -3.93
CA GLU A 62 6.60 -2.15 -4.75
C GLU A 62 6.25 -3.65 -4.70
N ASN A 63 5.66 -4.10 -3.60
CA ASN A 63 5.33 -5.50 -3.38
C ASN A 63 3.86 -5.82 -3.70
N LEU A 64 3.11 -4.87 -4.27
CA LEU A 64 1.70 -5.10 -4.63
C LEU A 64 1.55 -5.44 -6.12
N PRO A 65 0.62 -6.37 -6.46
CA PRO A 65 0.24 -6.59 -7.83
C PRO A 65 -0.50 -5.36 -8.40
N ALA A 66 -0.45 -5.19 -9.72
CA ALA A 66 -1.06 -4.05 -10.43
C ALA A 66 -2.56 -3.89 -10.11
N GLU A 67 -3.28 -5.01 -9.94
CA GLU A 67 -4.70 -5.03 -9.58
C GLU A 67 -4.95 -4.35 -8.23
N HIS A 68 -4.11 -4.64 -7.23
CA HIS A 68 -4.25 -4.06 -5.90
C HIS A 68 -3.88 -2.57 -5.90
N LEU A 69 -2.83 -2.18 -6.64
CA LEU A 69 -2.47 -0.77 -6.81
C LEU A 69 -3.62 0.02 -7.45
N THR A 70 -4.27 -0.55 -8.46
CA THR A 70 -5.41 0.07 -9.13
C THR A 70 -6.61 0.18 -8.20
N ALA A 71 -6.92 -0.87 -7.43
CA ALA A 71 -8.00 -0.85 -6.45
C ALA A 71 -7.80 0.24 -5.39
N PHE A 72 -6.59 0.38 -4.83
CA PHE A 72 -6.29 1.43 -3.86
C PHE A 72 -6.36 2.84 -4.46
N LYS A 73 -5.90 3.01 -5.70
CA LYS A 73 -6.00 4.30 -6.40
C LYS A 73 -7.47 4.69 -6.62
N ASN A 74 -8.31 3.74 -7.02
CA ASN A 74 -9.75 3.94 -7.16
C ASN A 74 -10.44 4.23 -5.81
N ALA A 75 -9.89 3.72 -4.70
CA ALA A 75 -10.32 4.03 -3.34
C ALA A 75 -9.81 5.39 -2.82
N GLY A 76 -9.07 6.17 -3.64
CA GLY A 76 -8.59 7.51 -3.30
C GLY A 76 -7.19 7.56 -2.66
N VAL A 77 -6.46 6.45 -2.60
CA VAL A 77 -5.06 6.44 -2.13
C VAL A 77 -4.17 7.10 -3.19
N ASN A 78 -3.32 8.03 -2.77
CA ASN A 78 -2.40 8.73 -3.65
C ASN A 78 -1.20 7.85 -4.04
N ILE A 79 -1.39 7.00 -5.04
CA ILE A 79 -0.35 6.09 -5.57
C ILE A 79 0.40 6.76 -6.72
N PRO A 80 1.73 6.93 -6.63
CA PRO A 80 2.55 7.43 -7.74
C PRO A 80 2.47 6.52 -8.98
N ASN A 81 2.27 7.11 -10.15
CA ASN A 81 2.09 6.37 -11.42
C ASN A 81 3.26 5.42 -11.75
N ARG A 82 4.47 5.70 -11.26
CA ARG A 82 5.64 4.83 -11.44
C ARG A 82 5.41 3.40 -10.94
N PHE A 83 4.65 3.22 -9.86
CA PHE A 83 4.39 1.88 -9.30
C PHE A 83 3.40 1.09 -10.14
N ILE A 84 2.40 1.77 -10.71
CA ILE A 84 1.43 1.13 -11.62
C ILE A 84 2.14 0.69 -12.91
N GLN A 85 2.95 1.58 -13.49
CA GLN A 85 3.72 1.28 -14.71
C GLN A 85 4.70 0.13 -14.50
N ALA A 86 5.41 0.10 -13.37
CA ALA A 86 6.33 -0.99 -13.04
C ALA A 86 5.59 -2.34 -12.94
N ALA A 87 4.49 -2.38 -12.19
CA ALA A 87 3.71 -3.61 -12.02
C ALA A 87 3.09 -4.11 -13.34
N GLU A 88 2.66 -3.22 -14.23
CA GLU A 88 2.17 -3.57 -15.56
C GLU A 88 3.27 -4.11 -16.49
N GLN A 89 4.49 -3.59 -16.38
CA GLN A 89 5.64 -4.07 -17.14
C GLN A 89 6.07 -5.47 -16.72
N ASP A 90 6.05 -5.77 -15.42
CA ASP A 90 6.38 -7.10 -14.90
C ASP A 90 5.41 -8.18 -15.39
N ILE A 91 4.11 -7.85 -15.50
CA ILE A 91 3.10 -8.75 -16.07
C ILE A 91 3.39 -9.02 -17.54
N LYS A 92 3.74 -7.98 -18.32
CA LYS A 92 4.08 -8.14 -19.73
C LYS A 92 5.30 -9.03 -19.88
N LEU A 93 6.39 -8.77 -19.16
CA LEU A 93 7.62 -9.54 -19.23
C LEU A 93 7.43 -11.01 -18.83
N SER A 94 6.56 -11.28 -17.85
CA SER A 94 6.25 -12.64 -17.40
C SER A 94 5.43 -13.45 -18.40
N ASN A 95 4.68 -12.79 -19.29
CA ASN A 95 3.87 -13.45 -20.33
C ASN A 95 4.66 -13.73 -21.62
N PHE A 96 5.88 -13.23 -21.75
CA PHE A 96 6.77 -13.45 -22.91
C PHE A 96 7.95 -14.40 -22.60
N ALA A 97 8.02 -14.95 -21.38
CA ALA A 97 9.02 -15.93 -20.94
C ALA A 97 8.41 -17.34 -20.88
#